data_AF-J5Y4D1-F1
#
_entry.id   AF-J5Y4D1-F1
#
_cell.length_a   1.000
_cell.length_b   1.000
_cell.length_c   1.000
_cell.angle_alpha   90.00
_cell.angle_beta   90.00
_cell.angle_gamma   90.00
#
_symmetry.space_group_name_H-M   'P 1'
#
loop_
_entity.id
_entity.type
_entity.pdbx_description
1 polymer ?
#
loop_
_entity_poly.entity_id
_entity_poly.type
_entity_poly.pdbx_seq_one_letter_code
_entity_poly.pdbx_strand_id
1 'polypeptide(L)'
;MTGIEIQQALNDLCEDVKNKLSGFRFCGILKSSDSTIIARSYSFDSQLETANNVAPLFGTIVDQVKHVVALCAAAGVTETHSILIETNKATFVVGISNKGKFFIVIVLERDKANIGIARSLIERSRPLATILDEQLA
;
A
#
# COMPACT_ATOMS: atom_id res chain seq x y z
N MET A 1 -0.15 -18.31 -11.12
CA MET A 1 -0.34 -18.54 -9.68
C MET A 1 -1.80 -18.87 -9.42
N THR A 2 -2.07 -19.83 -8.54
CA THR A 2 -3.41 -20.11 -8.01
C THR A 2 -3.80 -19.06 -6.97
N GLY A 3 -5.09 -18.98 -6.61
CA GLY A 3 -5.55 -18.03 -5.58
C GLY A 3 -4.87 -18.22 -4.22
N ILE A 4 -4.55 -19.47 -3.84
CA ILE A 4 -3.85 -19.79 -2.58
C ILE A 4 -2.39 -19.27 -2.63
N GLU A 5 -1.70 -19.50 -3.74
CA GLU A 5 -0.32 -19.01 -3.93
C GLU A 5 -0.25 -17.49 -3.90
N ILE A 6 -1.25 -16.80 -4.48
CA ILE A 6 -1.34 -15.34 -4.45
C ILE A 6 -1.56 -14.86 -3.03
N GLN A 7 -2.50 -15.46 -2.30
CA GLN A 7 -2.76 -15.07 -0.92
C GLN A 7 -1.52 -15.26 -0.03
N GLN A 8 -0.78 -16.36 -0.21
CA GLN A 8 0.47 -16.58 0.52
C GLN A 8 1.50 -15.51 0.18
N ALA A 9 1.71 -15.19 -1.11
CA ALA A 9 2.65 -14.16 -1.53
C ALA A 9 2.29 -12.77 -0.98
N LEU A 10 1.00 -12.45 -0.87
CA LEU A 10 0.55 -11.18 -0.27
C LEU A 10 0.84 -11.11 1.24
N ASN A 11 0.61 -12.22 1.95
CA ASN A 11 0.92 -12.32 3.37
C ASN A 11 2.43 -12.22 3.62
N ASP A 12 3.22 -12.94 2.83
CA ASP A 12 4.68 -12.92 2.91
C ASP A 12 5.24 -11.53 2.62
N LEU A 13 4.68 -10.82 1.64
CA LEU A 13 5.04 -9.43 1.36
C LEU A 13 4.81 -8.52 2.58
N CYS A 14 3.66 -8.64 3.26
CA CYS A 14 3.37 -7.83 4.44
C CYS A 14 4.32 -8.15 5.60
N GLU A 15 4.66 -9.42 5.84
CA GLU A 15 5.64 -9.80 6.86
C GLU A 15 7.06 -9.37 6.49
N ASP A 16 7.45 -9.45 5.22
CA ASP A 16 8.74 -8.96 4.73
C ASP A 16 8.90 -7.45 4.95
N VAL A 17 7.85 -6.67 4.66
CA VAL A 17 7.79 -5.23 4.92
C VAL A 17 7.98 -4.94 6.42
N LYS A 18 7.26 -5.67 7.28
CA LYS A 18 7.36 -5.55 8.74
C LYS A 18 8.77 -5.81 9.25
N ASN A 19 9.42 -6.86 8.74
CA ASN A 19 10.74 -7.27 9.20
C ASN A 19 11.88 -6.36 8.71
N LYS A 20 11.65 -5.61 7.63
CA LYS A 20 12.69 -4.77 6.98
C LYS A 20 12.61 -3.28 7.31
N LEU A 21 11.51 -2.80 7.88
CA LEU A 21 11.31 -1.37 8.14
C LEU A 21 11.45 -1.03 9.61
N SER A 22 12.37 -0.11 9.91
CA SER A 22 12.47 0.53 11.21
C SER A 22 11.23 1.37 11.50
N GLY A 23 10.76 1.32 12.76
CA GLY A 23 9.56 2.04 13.17
C GLY A 23 8.27 1.52 12.54
N PHE A 24 8.27 0.28 12.03
CA PHE A 24 7.09 -0.33 11.45
C PHE A 24 5.89 -0.32 12.41
N ARG A 25 4.74 0.11 11.91
CA ARG A 25 3.45 0.06 12.63
C ARG A 25 2.44 -0.82 11.91
N PHE A 26 2.29 -0.64 10.61
CA PHE A 26 1.30 -1.36 9.82
C PHE A 26 1.70 -1.48 8.35
N CYS A 27 1.33 -2.58 7.72
CA CYS A 27 1.28 -2.75 6.28
C CYS A 27 -0.07 -3.36 5.93
N GLY A 28 -0.76 -2.79 4.95
CA GLY A 28 -2.00 -3.34 4.41
C GLY A 28 -2.00 -3.28 2.90
N ILE A 29 -2.49 -4.34 2.26
CA ILE A 29 -2.79 -4.38 0.83
C ILE A 29 -4.31 -4.38 0.70
N LEU A 30 -4.83 -3.45 -0.09
CA LEU A 30 -6.26 -3.15 -0.18
C LEU A 30 -6.73 -3.14 -1.63
N LYS A 31 -7.99 -3.53 -1.83
CA LYS A 31 -8.73 -3.27 -3.07
C LYS A 31 -9.10 -1.79 -3.15
N SER A 32 -8.91 -1.17 -4.30
CA SER A 32 -9.28 0.24 -4.51
C SER A 32 -10.79 0.45 -4.65
N SER A 33 -11.55 -0.59 -5.01
CA SER A 33 -13.00 -0.51 -5.25
C SER A 33 -13.82 -0.30 -3.98
N ASP A 34 -13.44 -0.97 -2.89
CA ASP A 34 -14.21 -1.04 -1.65
C ASP A 34 -13.33 -0.88 -0.39
N SER A 35 -12.02 -0.68 -0.58
CA SER A 35 -11.04 -0.62 0.51
C SER A 35 -10.98 -1.87 1.38
N THR A 36 -11.39 -3.02 0.85
CA THR A 36 -11.23 -4.29 1.54
C THR A 36 -9.75 -4.63 1.67
N ILE A 37 -9.29 -4.87 2.90
CA ILE A 37 -7.93 -5.35 3.19
C ILE A 37 -7.83 -6.83 2.80
N ILE A 38 -6.94 -7.15 1.88
CA ILE A 38 -6.70 -8.52 1.38
C ILE A 38 -5.46 -9.18 1.99
N ALA A 39 -4.52 -8.40 2.51
CA ALA A 39 -3.40 -8.88 3.30
C ALA A 39 -2.90 -7.76 4.22
N ARG A 40 -2.31 -8.14 5.36
CA ARG A 40 -1.83 -7.18 6.36
C ARG A 40 -0.79 -7.76 7.29
N SER A 41 0.01 -6.88 7.87
CA SER A 41 0.85 -7.13 9.03
C SER A 41 0.84 -5.90 9.94
N TYR A 42 1.10 -6.11 11.23
CA TYR A 42 1.09 -5.05 12.24
C TYR A 42 2.19 -5.27 13.27
N SER A 43 2.62 -4.18 13.90
CA SER A 43 3.50 -4.25 15.08
C SER A 43 2.71 -4.78 16.27
N PHE A 44 3.37 -5.47 17.21
CA PHE A 44 2.69 -6.04 18.38
C PHE A 44 1.96 -4.98 19.23
N ASP A 45 2.50 -3.75 19.27
CA ASP A 45 1.97 -2.64 20.07
C ASP A 45 0.90 -1.81 19.36
N SER A 46 0.65 -2.03 18.07
CA SER A 46 -0.40 -1.32 17.33
C SER A 46 -1.72 -2.05 17.49
N GLN A 47 -2.68 -1.42 18.18
CA GLN A 47 -4.03 -1.97 18.35
C GLN A 47 -4.67 -2.27 16.98
N LEU A 48 -4.99 -3.55 16.76
CA LEU A 48 -5.55 -4.12 15.54
C LEU A 48 -6.76 -3.33 15.00
N GLU A 49 -7.56 -2.78 15.92
CA GLU A 49 -8.81 -2.07 15.64
C GLU A 49 -8.57 -0.73 14.94
N THR A 50 -7.55 0.02 15.35
CA THR A 50 -7.27 1.35 14.77
C THR A 50 -6.76 1.22 13.34
N ALA A 51 -5.88 0.25 13.06
CA ALA A 51 -5.35 0.05 11.71
C ALA A 51 -6.44 -0.39 10.72
N ASN A 52 -7.37 -1.26 11.15
CA ASN A 52 -8.50 -1.70 10.33
C ASN A 52 -9.49 -0.58 10.03
N ASN A 53 -9.66 0.37 10.96
CA ASN A 53 -10.57 1.51 10.78
C ASN A 53 -9.95 2.63 9.93
N VAL A 54 -8.62 2.76 9.94
CA VAL A 54 -7.91 3.85 9.26
C VAL A 54 -7.46 3.46 7.84
N ALA A 55 -7.12 2.19 7.59
CA ALA A 55 -6.67 1.76 6.27
C ALA A 55 -7.70 2.07 5.15
N PRO A 56 -9.02 1.97 5.37
CA PRO A 56 -10.01 2.35 4.36
C PRO A 56 -10.05 3.84 4.01
N LEU A 57 -9.59 4.75 4.88
CA LEU A 57 -9.49 6.18 4.55
C LEU A 57 -8.52 6.42 3.39
N PHE A 58 -7.51 5.56 3.24
CA PHE A 58 -6.59 5.62 2.11
C PHE A 58 -7.26 5.28 0.79
N GLY A 59 -8.37 4.55 0.78
CA GLY A 59 -9.15 4.33 -0.44
C GLY A 59 -9.66 5.64 -1.04
N THR A 60 -10.22 6.53 -0.20
CA THR A 60 -10.66 7.86 -0.63
C THR A 60 -9.49 8.70 -1.14
N ILE A 61 -8.35 8.69 -0.45
CA ILE A 61 -7.15 9.43 -0.86
C ILE A 61 -6.62 8.92 -2.21
N VAL A 62 -6.50 7.60 -2.37
CA VAL A 62 -6.03 6.95 -3.59
C VAL A 62 -6.97 7.26 -4.75
N ASP A 63 -8.28 7.24 -4.54
CA ASP A 63 -9.27 7.58 -5.54
C ASP A 63 -9.13 9.04 -6.02
N GLN A 64 -9.01 9.99 -5.10
CA GLN A 64 -8.77 11.39 -5.44
C GLN A 64 -7.45 11.60 -6.20
N VAL A 65 -6.37 10.92 -5.78
CA VAL A 65 -5.09 10.99 -6.50
C VAL A 65 -5.22 10.42 -7.91
N LYS A 66 -5.97 9.32 -8.10
CA LYS A 66 -6.25 8.77 -9.44
C LYS A 66 -6.99 9.77 -10.33
N HIS A 67 -7.96 10.51 -9.80
CA HIS A 67 -8.63 11.57 -10.54
C HIS A 67 -7.66 12.69 -10.96
N VAL A 68 -6.75 13.10 -10.08
CA VAL A 68 -5.70 14.08 -10.42
C VAL A 68 -4.79 13.57 -11.54
N VAL A 69 -4.36 12.30 -11.48
CA VAL A 69 -3.53 11.69 -12.54
C VAL A 69 -4.28 11.66 -13.87
N ALA A 70 -5.56 11.27 -13.87
CA ALA A 70 -6.37 11.23 -15.08
C ALA A 70 -6.51 12.62 -15.73
N LEU A 71 -6.61 13.69 -14.95
CA LEU A 71 -6.61 15.07 -15.45
C LEU A 71 -5.26 15.46 -16.08
N CYS A 72 -4.15 14.91 -15.56
CA CYS A 72 -2.80 15.16 -16.04
C CYS A 72 -2.38 14.27 -17.22
N ALA A 73 -3.26 13.38 -17.72
CA ALA A 73 -2.92 12.45 -18.80
C ALA A 73 -2.47 13.16 -20.09
N ALA A 74 -3.04 14.34 -20.39
CA ALA A 74 -2.64 15.17 -21.52
C ALA A 74 -1.19 15.69 -21.42
N ALA A 75 -0.62 15.72 -20.21
CA ALA A 75 0.78 16.07 -19.95
C ALA A 75 1.72 14.84 -19.93
N GLY A 76 1.24 13.66 -20.33
CA GLY A 76 2.01 12.42 -20.34
C GLY A 76 2.17 11.75 -18.97
N VAL A 77 1.45 12.23 -17.95
CA VAL A 77 1.44 11.58 -16.63
C VAL A 77 0.42 10.44 -16.66
N THR A 78 0.91 9.21 -16.68
CA THR A 78 0.04 8.02 -16.83
C THR A 78 -0.17 7.22 -15.54
N GLU A 79 0.66 7.44 -14.52
CA GLU A 79 0.59 6.66 -13.28
C GLU A 79 1.16 7.43 -12.07
N THR A 80 0.68 7.09 -10.87
CA THR A 80 1.29 7.49 -9.59
C THR A 80 2.05 6.32 -9.01
N HIS A 81 3.37 6.47 -8.89
CA HIS A 81 4.24 5.42 -8.35
C HIS A 81 4.07 5.28 -6.82
N SER A 82 4.02 6.39 -6.09
CA SER A 82 3.74 6.37 -4.67
C SER A 82 3.14 7.68 -4.17
N ILE A 83 2.35 7.61 -3.10
CA ILE A 83 1.90 8.76 -2.32
C ILE A 83 2.67 8.75 -0.99
N LEU A 84 3.20 9.89 -0.61
CA LEU A 84 3.84 10.09 0.69
C LEU A 84 3.01 11.10 1.49
N ILE A 85 2.57 10.70 2.68
CA ILE A 85 1.88 11.57 3.63
C ILE A 85 2.64 11.52 4.94
N GLU A 86 3.05 12.68 5.46
CA GLU A 86 3.73 12.78 6.75
C GLU A 86 2.89 13.58 7.72
N THR A 87 2.78 13.08 8.94
CA THR A 87 2.20 13.78 10.08
C THR A 87 3.28 14.02 11.13
N ASN A 88 2.93 14.71 12.22
CA ASN A 88 3.82 14.86 13.36
C ASN A 88 4.14 13.53 14.10
N LYS A 89 3.42 12.44 13.83
CA LYS A 89 3.58 11.15 14.55
C LYS A 89 3.92 9.97 13.64
N ALA A 90 3.46 10.00 12.40
CA ALA A 90 3.61 8.88 11.47
C ALA A 90 3.89 9.34 10.03
N THR A 91 4.60 8.48 9.31
CA THR A 91 4.81 8.56 7.87
C THR A 91 4.04 7.43 7.20
N PHE A 92 3.24 7.79 6.19
CA PHE A 92 2.47 6.88 5.37
C PHE A 92 3.08 6.84 3.98
N VAL A 93 3.43 5.64 3.52
CA VAL A 93 3.94 5.42 2.16
C VAL A 93 2.95 4.50 1.46
N VAL A 94 2.33 5.01 0.40
CA VAL A 94 1.30 4.29 -0.36
C VAL A 94 1.84 3.97 -1.74
N GLY A 95 1.72 2.72 -2.17
CA GLY A 95 1.96 2.31 -3.55
C GLY A 95 0.65 1.96 -4.23
N ILE A 96 0.46 2.37 -5.49
CA ILE A 96 -0.75 2.07 -6.27
C ILE A 96 -0.35 1.14 -7.41
N SER A 97 -1.15 0.10 -7.67
CA SER A 97 -0.93 -0.79 -8.80
C SER A 97 -1.07 -0.05 -10.13
N ASN A 98 -0.48 -0.58 -11.21
CA ASN A 98 -0.47 0.11 -12.52
C ASN A 98 -1.89 0.38 -13.05
N LYS A 99 -2.85 -0.54 -12.85
CA LYS A 99 -4.26 -0.31 -13.21
C LYS A 99 -5.07 0.35 -12.08
N GLY A 100 -4.44 0.66 -10.95
CA GLY A 100 -5.05 1.30 -9.79
C GLY A 100 -6.21 0.51 -9.19
N LYS A 101 -6.21 -0.83 -9.34
CA LYS A 101 -7.20 -1.71 -8.69
C LYS A 101 -6.80 -2.07 -7.27
N PHE A 102 -5.51 -1.98 -6.94
CA PHE A 102 -4.97 -2.30 -5.62
C PHE A 102 -4.02 -1.21 -5.15
N PHE A 103 -3.89 -1.09 -3.84
CA PHE A 103 -2.87 -0.25 -3.23
C PHE A 103 -2.32 -0.90 -1.97
N ILE A 104 -1.06 -0.61 -1.68
CA ILE A 104 -0.37 -0.98 -0.44
C ILE A 104 -0.19 0.28 0.39
N VAL A 105 -0.47 0.22 1.69
CA VAL A 105 -0.22 1.29 2.65
C VAL A 105 0.76 0.78 3.69
N ILE A 106 1.87 1.50 3.86
CA ILE A 106 2.87 1.27 4.89
C ILE A 106 2.83 2.44 5.87
N VAL A 107 2.74 2.14 7.16
CA VAL A 107 2.73 3.13 8.25
C VAL A 107 3.96 2.93 9.10
N LEU A 108 4.73 4.00 9.26
CA LEU A 108 5.97 4.04 10.04
C LEU A 108 5.89 5.15 11.10
N GLU A 109 6.57 4.95 12.22
CA GLU A 109 6.87 6.02 13.17
C GLU A 109 7.67 7.13 12.48
N ARG A 110 7.26 8.38 12.67
CA ARG A 110 7.83 9.52 11.94
C ARG A 110 9.35 9.65 12.08
N ASP A 111 9.88 9.39 13.27
CA ASP A 111 11.30 9.59 13.59
C ASP A 111 12.19 8.42 13.19
N LYS A 112 11.58 7.27 12.85
CA LYS A 112 12.29 6.04 12.46
C LYS A 112 12.03 5.64 11.01
N ALA A 113 11.19 6.41 10.30
CA ALA A 113 10.75 6.08 8.95
C ALA A 113 11.92 6.14 7.96
N ASN A 114 12.19 5.02 7.29
CA ASN A 114 13.08 4.99 6.13
C ASN A 114 12.25 4.94 4.83
N ILE A 115 11.97 6.12 4.27
CA ILE A 115 11.14 6.28 3.06
C ILE A 115 11.79 5.60 1.84
N GLY A 116 13.12 5.63 1.75
CA GLY A 116 13.86 4.99 0.65
C GLY A 116 13.65 3.47 0.62
N ILE A 117 13.79 2.81 1.77
CA ILE A 117 13.54 1.37 1.89
C ILE A 117 12.05 1.06 1.68
N ALA A 118 11.15 1.86 2.25
CA ALA A 118 9.70 1.65 2.08
C ALA A 118 9.29 1.72 0.60
N ARG A 119 9.77 2.73 -0.14
CA ARG A 119 9.55 2.83 -1.59
C ARG A 119 10.17 1.66 -2.34
N SER A 120 11.39 1.26 -2.00
CA SER A 120 12.04 0.10 -2.62
C SER A 120 11.22 -1.18 -2.44
N LEU A 121 10.61 -1.40 -1.27
CA LEU A 121 9.76 -2.55 -1.01
C LEU A 121 8.44 -2.49 -1.81
N ILE A 122 7.86 -1.29 -1.95
CA ILE A 122 6.69 -1.07 -2.83
C ILE A 122 7.04 -1.40 -4.29
N GLU A 123 8.16 -0.91 -4.79
CA GLU A 123 8.61 -1.20 -6.16
C GLU A 123 8.85 -2.70 -6.37
N ARG A 124 9.42 -3.39 -5.38
CA ARG A 124 9.57 -4.85 -5.39
C ARG A 124 8.24 -5.61 -5.40
N SER A 125 7.16 -5.00 -4.91
CA SER A 125 5.82 -5.61 -4.93
C SER A 125 5.11 -5.51 -6.28
N ARG A 126 5.64 -4.73 -7.23
CA ARG A 126 4.98 -4.50 -8.54
C ARG A 126 4.63 -5.77 -9.32
N PRO A 127 5.50 -6.80 -9.42
CA PRO A 127 5.13 -8.02 -10.12
C PRO A 127 3.87 -8.68 -9.55
N LEU A 128 3.73 -8.68 -8.21
CA LEU A 128 2.54 -9.19 -7.54
C LEU A 128 1.33 -8.29 -7.79
N ALA A 129 1.52 -6.97 -7.79
CA ALA A 129 0.46 -6.01 -8.11
C ALA A 129 -0.06 -6.18 -9.56
N THR A 130 0.81 -6.46 -10.53
CA THR A 130 0.42 -6.76 -11.92
C THR A 130 -0.46 -8.00 -12.00
N ILE A 131 -0.11 -9.07 -11.28
CA ILE A 131 -0.91 -10.29 -11.22
C ILE A 131 -2.29 -9.99 -10.62
N LEU A 132 -2.35 -9.22 -9.53
CA LEU A 132 -3.62 -8.81 -8.93
C LEU A 132 -4.49 -7.99 -9.89
N ASP A 133 -3.88 -7.03 -10.61
CA ASP A 133 -4.56 -6.19 -11.59
C ASP A 133 -5.22 -7.00 -12.73
N GLU A 134 -4.65 -8.15 -13.07
CA GLU A 134 -5.10 -9.04 -14.14
C GLU A 134 -6.12 -10.08 -13.69
N GLN A 135 -5.96 -10.66 -12.49
CA GLN A 135 -6.73 -11.82 -12.07
C GLN A 135 -7.99 -11.51 -11.26
N LEU A 136 -8.05 -10.33 -10.64
CA LEU A 136 -9.21 -9.90 -9.86
C LEU A 136 -9.97 -8.88 -10.73
N ALA A 137 -10.90 -9.40 -11.53
CA ALA A 137 -11.90 -8.63 -12.26
C ALA A 137 -13.12 -8.39 -11.36
#